data_AF-A0A2D6A4A6-F1
#
_entry.id   AF-A0A2D6A4A6-F1
#
_cell.length_a   1.000
_cell.length_b   1.000
_cell.length_c   1.000
_cell.angle_alpha   90.00
_cell.angle_beta   90.00
_cell.angle_gamma   90.00
#
_symmetry.space_group_name_H-M   'P 1'
#
loop_
_entity.id
_entity.type
_entity.pdbx_description
1 polymer ?
#
loop_
_entity_poly.entity_id
_entity_poly.type
_entity_poly.pdbx_seq_one_letter_code
_entity_poly.pdbx_strand_id
1 'polypeptide(L)'
;MTQPPRHSGSDTDSAAWTDDPFAALGGLLEGLRGLEAPVPSDRPAAVLRARLVHRMRYRESLRPWNLAEGLVLLSVRFKYLLRHSRPVRVFAALSVLALLLLISLPLLRRALARANVPAVVVVANDSNDSLERRVAFLPLPDVPVSSPLLARPDRAERLAVLASENDLQRLRVLYDERGKVALRRRLLRIGGADDRTRRRIEGLAVVVAEDLEKASVTTDYASVEALSLGLRALLASGSTTVRGRHSRAVRLALRRLEGILPRLEGAELTTALAAYLEVANVTGGGRLERLSAELTRLVESQAHLLVTTAVLAPRAIEASVINHPEPVHVWARRREAALPMNRWACPLGALADAGLLLRVAPALGVSAREAALVRNAIYDHLHEVRSKEPGSRGVAADAAMLFSFSDLADRDALRANLHGHALQPDLFGRDIRAVHFLAWSIFPGAGWARFNQGLRYFAANYRDQTPAERAGLLLVQLLYTAPGL
;
A
#
# COMPACT_ATOMS: atom_id res chain seq x y z
N MET A 1 8.87 26.05 57.30
CA MET A 1 8.77 26.39 55.86
C MET A 1 9.54 27.67 55.64
N THR A 2 10.80 27.54 55.25
CA THR A 2 11.78 28.61 55.09
C THR A 2 11.98 28.88 53.59
N GLN A 3 11.74 30.12 53.16
CA GLN A 3 12.10 30.59 51.81
C GLN A 3 13.61 30.78 51.69
N PRO A 4 14.21 30.51 50.52
CA PRO A 4 15.51 31.05 50.15
C PRO A 4 15.41 32.15 49.07
N PRO A 5 16.47 32.96 48.91
CA PRO A 5 16.38 34.35 48.48
C PRO A 5 16.62 34.57 46.98
N ARG A 6 16.19 35.75 46.52
CA ARG A 6 16.51 36.36 45.23
C ARG A 6 17.95 36.90 45.25
N HIS A 7 18.73 36.64 44.20
CA HIS A 7 19.92 37.41 43.87
C HIS A 7 19.75 38.15 42.54
N SER A 8 19.94 39.45 42.65
CA SER A 8 20.13 40.48 41.63
C SER A 8 21.49 40.33 40.94
N GLY A 9 21.54 40.70 39.66
CA GLY A 9 22.68 40.50 38.78
C GLY A 9 23.82 41.50 38.91
N SER A 10 24.77 41.34 37.99
CA SER A 10 25.67 42.38 37.49
C SER A 10 26.22 41.95 36.13
N ASP A 11 26.08 42.85 35.17
CA ASP A 11 26.52 42.81 33.77
C ASP A 11 28.04 43.04 33.59
N THR A 12 28.46 42.91 32.33
CA THR A 12 29.73 43.29 31.66
C THR A 12 30.83 42.20 31.70
N ASP A 13 31.42 41.71 30.59
CA ASP A 13 31.71 42.35 29.31
C ASP A 13 31.55 41.42 28.09
N SER A 14 31.03 42.05 27.04
CA SER A 14 30.88 41.55 25.67
C SER A 14 32.15 41.74 24.86
N ALA A 15 32.73 40.66 24.32
CA ALA A 15 33.60 40.71 23.16
C ALA A 15 32.90 40.01 21.99
N ALA A 16 32.46 40.82 21.04
CA ALA A 16 31.70 40.43 19.87
C ALA A 16 32.51 39.54 18.92
N TRP A 17 31.99 38.35 18.64
CA TRP A 17 32.25 37.60 17.40
C TRP A 17 30.97 37.65 16.59
N THR A 18 30.84 38.67 15.75
CA THR A 18 29.81 38.76 14.72
C THR A 18 30.42 38.38 13.38
N ASP A 19 30.45 37.07 13.10
CA ASP A 19 30.47 36.56 11.73
C ASP A 19 29.12 35.87 11.52
N ASP A 20 28.10 36.66 11.17
CA ASP A 20 26.81 36.15 10.75
C ASP A 20 26.84 35.89 9.23
N PRO A 21 26.90 34.61 8.77
CA PRO A 21 26.85 34.28 7.35
C PRO A 21 25.49 34.60 6.70
N PHE A 22 24.52 35.13 7.46
CA PHE A 22 23.20 35.53 6.96
C PHE A 22 23.03 37.05 6.76
N ALA A 23 23.99 37.88 7.16
CA ALA A 23 23.93 39.33 6.89
C ALA A 23 23.90 39.65 5.36
N ALA A 24 24.54 38.79 4.55
CA ALA A 24 24.50 38.90 3.09
C ALA A 24 23.16 38.42 2.47
N LEU A 25 22.37 37.63 3.20
CA LEU A 25 21.04 37.15 2.74
C LEU A 25 19.93 38.17 2.98
N GLY A 26 20.09 39.05 3.99
CA GLY A 26 19.16 40.16 4.24
C GLY A 26 19.05 41.13 3.06
N GLY A 27 20.20 41.55 2.50
CA GLY A 27 20.23 42.42 1.31
C GLY A 27 19.72 41.74 0.04
N LEU A 28 19.86 40.42 -0.08
CA LEU A 28 19.35 39.66 -1.23
C LEU A 28 17.82 39.53 -1.19
N LEU A 29 17.23 39.40 0.01
CA LEU A 29 15.78 39.32 0.20
C LEU A 29 15.10 40.69 0.06
N GLU A 30 15.75 41.78 0.43
CA GLU A 30 15.26 43.15 0.14
C GLU A 30 15.36 43.49 -1.36
N GLY A 31 16.44 43.06 -2.03
CA GLY A 31 16.56 43.19 -3.49
C GLY A 31 15.50 42.39 -4.27
N LEU A 32 15.06 41.24 -3.73
CA LEU A 32 13.99 40.42 -4.31
C LEU A 32 12.60 40.99 -4.03
N ARG A 33 12.36 41.64 -2.88
CA ARG A 33 11.10 42.38 -2.61
C ARG A 33 10.93 43.62 -3.49
N GLY A 34 12.03 44.26 -3.89
CA GLY A 34 12.01 45.34 -4.88
C GLY A 34 11.59 44.89 -6.29
N LEU A 35 11.67 43.60 -6.59
CA LEU A 35 11.22 43.00 -7.87
C LEU A 35 9.74 42.60 -7.89
N GLU A 36 9.05 42.68 -6.74
CA GLU A 36 7.61 42.44 -6.61
C GLU A 36 6.76 43.72 -6.62
N ALA A 37 7.40 44.90 -6.74
CA ALA A 37 6.66 46.13 -6.95
C ALA A 37 6.00 46.12 -8.36
N PRO A 38 4.69 46.40 -8.47
CA PRO A 38 4.02 46.46 -9.76
C PRO A 38 4.54 47.64 -10.57
N VAL A 39 5.23 47.36 -11.68
CA VAL A 39 5.56 48.38 -12.69
C VAL A 39 4.27 48.80 -13.38
N PRO A 40 3.98 50.10 -13.54
CA PRO A 40 2.78 50.58 -14.20
C PRO A 40 2.68 49.99 -15.61
N SER A 41 1.49 49.49 -15.92
CA SER A 41 1.13 48.93 -17.20
C SER A 41 1.23 49.98 -18.29
N ASP A 42 2.31 49.96 -19.07
CA ASP A 42 2.29 50.37 -20.47
C ASP A 42 3.55 49.89 -21.21
N ARG A 43 3.38 48.76 -21.92
CA ARG A 43 4.07 48.28 -23.15
C ARG A 43 4.27 46.75 -23.15
N PRO A 44 3.40 45.97 -23.81
CA PRO A 44 3.57 44.52 -23.93
C PRO A 44 3.96 44.11 -25.36
N ALA A 45 5.16 43.55 -25.54
CA ALA A 45 5.47 42.47 -26.51
C ALA A 45 6.97 42.18 -26.59
N ALA A 46 7.81 43.22 -26.64
CA ALA A 46 9.24 43.08 -26.93
C ALA A 46 10.05 42.52 -25.74
N VAL A 47 9.76 42.98 -24.52
CA VAL A 47 10.48 42.55 -23.30
C VAL A 47 10.13 41.11 -22.90
N LEU A 48 8.88 40.68 -23.16
CA LEU A 48 8.44 39.30 -22.93
C LEU A 48 9.07 38.31 -23.92
N ARG A 49 9.25 38.69 -25.19
CA ARG A 49 9.96 37.84 -26.17
C ARG A 49 11.45 37.71 -25.87
N ALA A 50 12.13 38.80 -25.49
CA ALA A 50 13.55 38.74 -25.13
C ALA A 50 13.80 37.88 -23.88
N ARG A 51 12.92 37.96 -22.87
CA ARG A 51 13.00 37.12 -21.66
C ARG A 51 12.70 35.64 -21.92
N LEU A 52 11.79 35.32 -22.84
CA LEU A 52 11.49 33.93 -23.23
C LEU A 52 12.65 33.27 -24.00
N VAL A 53 13.27 33.99 -24.94
CA VAL A 53 14.41 33.48 -25.73
C VAL A 53 15.64 33.27 -24.86
N HIS A 54 15.89 34.18 -23.90
CA HIS A 54 17.02 34.03 -22.98
C HIS A 54 16.80 32.92 -21.93
N ARG A 55 15.56 32.68 -21.49
CA ARG A 55 15.23 31.54 -20.60
C ARG A 55 15.27 30.18 -21.31
N MET A 56 14.98 30.12 -22.61
CA MET A 56 15.10 28.86 -23.37
C MET A 56 16.56 28.49 -23.61
N ARG A 57 17.42 29.43 -24.01
CA ARG A 57 18.85 29.15 -24.25
C ARG A 57 19.63 28.74 -23.00
N TYR A 58 19.24 29.23 -21.81
CA TYR A 58 19.90 28.86 -20.55
C TYR A 58 19.40 27.52 -19.97
N ARG A 59 18.25 27.01 -20.46
CA ARG A 59 17.70 25.71 -20.02
C ARG A 59 18.19 24.53 -20.86
N GLU A 60 18.69 24.77 -22.06
CA GLU A 60 19.29 23.73 -22.93
C GLU A 60 20.72 23.37 -22.53
N SER A 61 21.44 24.22 -21.79
CA SER A 61 22.86 24.02 -21.46
C SER A 61 23.15 23.29 -20.15
N LEU A 62 22.15 22.93 -19.33
CA LEU A 62 22.36 22.37 -17.98
C LEU A 62 21.43 21.19 -17.63
N ARG A 63 21.18 20.25 -18.55
CA ARG A 63 20.57 18.96 -18.18
C ARG A 63 21.40 17.77 -18.66
N PRO A 64 21.69 16.78 -17.80
CA PRO A 64 22.07 15.47 -18.28
C PRO A 64 20.91 14.94 -19.12
N TRP A 65 21.18 14.62 -20.38
CA TRP A 65 20.20 14.06 -21.30
C TRP A 65 19.60 12.80 -20.69
N ASN A 66 18.32 12.86 -20.35
CA ASN A 66 17.61 11.71 -19.83
C ASN A 66 17.33 10.77 -21.01
N LEU A 67 17.97 9.59 -21.02
CA LEU A 67 17.84 8.58 -22.08
C LEU A 67 16.37 8.28 -22.44
N ALA A 68 15.47 8.37 -21.46
CA ALA A 68 14.03 8.19 -21.65
C ALA A 68 13.38 9.29 -22.52
N GLU A 69 13.72 10.58 -22.33
CA GLU A 69 13.20 11.66 -23.18
C GLU A 69 13.77 11.56 -24.60
N GLY A 70 15.05 11.17 -24.73
CA GLY A 70 15.67 10.90 -26.03
C GLY A 70 14.96 9.78 -26.79
N LEU A 71 14.63 8.67 -26.11
CA LEU A 71 13.91 7.54 -26.71
C LEU A 71 12.46 7.89 -27.09
N VAL A 72 11.77 8.70 -26.29
CA VAL A 72 10.41 9.17 -26.62
C VAL A 72 10.43 10.05 -27.87
N LEU A 73 11.34 11.02 -27.93
CA LEU A 73 11.49 11.90 -29.10
C LEU A 73 11.91 11.11 -30.35
N LEU A 74 12.80 10.13 -30.20
CA LEU A 74 13.19 9.22 -31.29
C LEU A 74 11.99 8.41 -31.78
N SER A 75 11.14 7.91 -30.87
CA SER A 75 9.95 7.13 -31.22
C SER A 75 8.88 7.95 -31.96
N VAL A 76 8.69 9.22 -31.57
CA VAL A 76 7.76 10.13 -32.23
C VAL A 76 8.27 10.50 -33.62
N ARG A 77 9.56 10.79 -33.76
CA ARG A 77 10.20 11.10 -35.05
C ARG A 77 10.20 9.87 -35.98
N PHE A 78 10.42 8.68 -35.44
CA PHE A 78 10.34 7.43 -36.18
C PHE A 78 8.91 7.13 -36.65
N LYS A 79 7.89 7.31 -35.79
CA LYS A 79 6.46 7.20 -36.17
C LYS A 79 6.07 8.20 -37.26
N TYR A 80 6.56 9.44 -37.18
CA TYR A 80 6.33 10.45 -38.21
C TYR A 80 6.95 10.06 -39.55
N LEU A 81 8.21 9.60 -39.54
CA LEU A 81 8.92 9.14 -40.75
C LEU A 81 8.24 7.91 -41.38
N LEU A 82 7.79 6.95 -40.56
CA LEU A 82 6.98 5.81 -41.02
C LEU A 82 5.68 6.27 -41.70
N ARG A 83 5.07 7.37 -41.25
CA ARG A 83 3.81 7.86 -41.81
C ARG A 83 4.00 8.60 -43.14
N HIS A 84 5.15 9.23 -43.36
CA HIS A 84 5.32 10.16 -44.49
C HIS A 84 6.37 9.73 -45.52
N SER A 85 7.20 8.73 -45.22
CA SER A 85 8.23 8.23 -46.14
C SER A 85 7.96 6.78 -46.55
N ARG A 86 7.69 6.56 -47.84
CA ARG A 86 7.59 5.20 -48.43
C ARG A 86 8.87 4.36 -48.24
N PRO A 87 10.10 4.86 -48.47
CA PRO A 87 11.30 4.04 -48.28
C PRO A 87 11.53 3.63 -46.81
N VAL A 88 11.15 4.49 -45.84
CA VAL A 88 11.25 4.16 -44.41
C VAL A 88 10.28 3.04 -44.02
N ARG A 89 9.07 3.00 -44.60
CA ARG A 89 8.12 1.90 -44.40
C ARG A 89 8.64 0.57 -44.91
N VAL A 90 9.23 0.57 -46.11
CA VAL A 90 9.81 -0.65 -46.69
C VAL A 90 10.97 -1.15 -45.84
N PHE A 91 11.87 -0.26 -45.41
CA PHE A 91 12.99 -0.64 -44.55
C PHE A 91 12.53 -1.18 -43.18
N ALA A 92 11.53 -0.55 -42.55
CA ALA A 92 10.98 -1.02 -41.29
C ALA A 92 10.29 -2.39 -41.44
N ALA A 93 9.53 -2.59 -42.52
CA ALA A 93 8.89 -3.88 -42.81
C ALA A 93 9.93 -5.00 -43.04
N LEU A 94 11.00 -4.71 -43.78
CA LEU A 94 12.11 -5.65 -43.99
C LEU A 94 12.86 -5.96 -42.68
N SER A 95 13.02 -4.96 -41.81
CA SER A 95 13.68 -5.15 -40.50
C SER A 95 12.84 -6.04 -39.57
N VAL A 96 11.52 -5.86 -39.54
CA VAL A 96 10.59 -6.71 -38.78
C VAL A 96 10.57 -8.13 -39.34
N LEU A 97 10.55 -8.28 -40.68
CA LEU A 97 10.61 -9.60 -41.33
C LEU A 97 11.93 -10.33 -41.00
N ALA A 98 13.06 -9.62 -41.04
CA ALA A 98 14.37 -10.17 -40.68
C ALA A 98 14.41 -10.62 -39.20
N LEU A 99 13.82 -9.83 -38.29
CA LEU A 99 13.73 -10.19 -36.87
C LEU A 99 12.85 -11.43 -36.65
N LEU A 100 11.71 -11.52 -37.34
CA LEU A 100 10.82 -12.69 -37.27
C LEU A 100 11.50 -13.95 -37.82
N LEU A 101 12.27 -13.83 -38.91
CA LEU A 101 13.08 -14.92 -39.44
C LEU A 101 14.17 -15.36 -38.46
N LEU A 102 14.87 -14.42 -37.82
CA LEU A 102 15.88 -14.72 -36.80
C LEU A 102 15.31 -15.44 -35.57
N ILE A 103 14.09 -15.11 -35.16
CA ILE A 103 13.41 -15.76 -34.01
C ILE A 103 12.85 -17.13 -34.40
N SER A 104 12.31 -17.29 -35.61
CA SER A 104 11.68 -18.53 -36.06
C SER A 104 12.68 -19.64 -36.40
N LEU A 105 13.87 -19.31 -36.90
CA LEU A 105 14.91 -20.28 -37.25
C LEU A 105 15.34 -21.22 -36.10
N PRO A 106 15.65 -20.73 -34.87
CA PRO A 106 16.00 -21.62 -33.76
C PRO A 106 14.81 -22.43 -33.23
N LEU A 107 13.58 -21.92 -33.35
CA LEU A 107 12.37 -22.65 -32.97
C LEU A 107 12.09 -23.81 -33.93
N LEU A 108 12.25 -23.58 -35.24
CA LEU A 108 12.14 -24.60 -36.28
C LEU A 108 13.22 -25.67 -36.12
N ARG A 109 14.47 -25.27 -35.83
CA ARG A 109 15.56 -26.23 -35.50
C ARG A 109 15.23 -27.10 -34.30
N ARG A 110 14.64 -26.54 -33.23
CA ARG A 110 14.20 -27.31 -32.06
C ARG A 110 13.04 -28.25 -32.37
N ALA A 111 12.10 -27.85 -33.23
CA ALA A 111 11.00 -28.70 -33.65
C ALA A 111 11.49 -29.89 -34.50
N LEU A 112 12.39 -29.63 -35.46
CA LEU A 112 12.99 -30.68 -36.30
C LEU A 112 13.89 -31.63 -35.50
N ALA A 113 14.62 -31.13 -34.50
CA ALA A 113 15.41 -31.97 -33.59
C ALA A 113 14.53 -32.91 -32.73
N ARG A 114 13.27 -32.54 -32.46
CA ARG A 114 12.30 -33.40 -31.77
C ARG A 114 11.65 -34.42 -32.69
N ALA A 115 11.61 -34.16 -34.00
CA ALA A 115 11.02 -35.06 -34.98
C ALA A 115 11.95 -36.22 -35.37
N ASN A 116 13.27 -36.07 -35.21
CA ASN A 116 14.28 -37.09 -35.51
C ASN A 116 14.74 -37.88 -34.26
N VAL A 117 13.79 -38.37 -33.45
CA VAL A 117 14.10 -39.42 -32.46
C VAL A 117 13.81 -40.78 -33.12
N PRO A 118 14.81 -41.68 -33.24
CA PRO A 118 14.58 -43.00 -33.81
C PRO A 118 13.62 -43.79 -32.90
N ALA A 119 12.57 -44.34 -33.51
CA ALA A 119 11.60 -45.19 -32.85
C ALA A 119 12.29 -46.48 -32.37
N VAL A 120 12.49 -46.59 -31.06
CA VAL A 120 12.77 -47.87 -30.41
C VAL A 120 11.44 -48.63 -30.38
N VAL A 121 11.29 -49.58 -31.30
CA VAL A 121 10.23 -50.59 -31.24
C VAL A 121 10.58 -51.54 -30.10
N VAL A 122 9.91 -51.38 -28.96
CA VAL A 122 9.91 -52.38 -27.89
C VAL A 122 8.72 -53.29 -28.14
N VAL A 123 9.02 -54.52 -28.54
CA VAL A 123 8.09 -55.65 -28.63
C VAL A 123 7.49 -55.89 -27.24
N ALA A 124 6.18 -55.74 -27.12
CA ALA A 124 5.44 -56.12 -25.92
C ALA A 124 5.43 -57.65 -25.84
N ASN A 125 6.04 -58.18 -24.79
CA ASN A 125 5.87 -59.57 -24.37
C ASN A 125 5.21 -59.54 -22.99
N ASP A 126 4.09 -60.24 -22.88
CA ASP A 126 3.34 -60.47 -21.65
C ASP A 126 4.23 -61.04 -20.54
N SER A 127 4.22 -60.42 -19.36
CA SER A 127 4.14 -61.11 -18.06
C SER A 127 4.30 -60.11 -16.89
N ASN A 128 3.68 -60.52 -15.79
CA ASN A 128 3.54 -59.89 -14.48
C ASN A 128 4.77 -59.19 -13.88
N ASP A 129 4.43 -58.30 -12.94
CA ASP A 129 5.16 -57.88 -11.74
C ASP A 129 6.17 -56.72 -11.81
N SER A 130 5.75 -55.65 -11.10
CA SER A 130 6.54 -54.75 -10.26
C SER A 130 7.59 -53.84 -10.92
N LEU A 131 7.31 -52.53 -10.90
CA LEU A 131 8.21 -51.49 -10.34
C LEU A 131 7.61 -50.09 -10.52
N GLU A 132 6.96 -49.64 -9.46
CA GLU A 132 6.65 -48.23 -9.19
C GLU A 132 7.94 -47.39 -9.19
N ARG A 133 8.04 -46.42 -10.12
CA ARG A 133 8.94 -45.27 -9.96
C ARG A 133 8.21 -44.12 -9.27
N ARG A 134 8.34 -44.17 -7.94
CA ARG A 134 8.36 -43.08 -6.94
C ARG A 134 8.36 -41.65 -7.50
N VAL A 135 7.21 -40.98 -7.40
CA VAL A 135 7.13 -39.56 -7.04
C VAL A 135 6.76 -39.53 -5.56
N ALA A 136 7.67 -39.11 -4.69
CA ALA A 136 7.44 -39.05 -3.25
C ALA A 136 6.42 -37.95 -2.94
N PHE A 137 5.13 -38.33 -2.87
CA PHE A 137 4.16 -37.61 -2.07
C PHE A 137 4.31 -38.09 -0.62
N LEU A 138 4.57 -37.16 0.29
CA LEU A 138 4.46 -37.42 1.73
C LEU A 138 3.02 -37.91 2.02
N PRO A 139 2.82 -39.07 2.67
CA PRO A 139 1.49 -39.46 3.11
C PRO A 139 1.06 -38.50 4.22
N LEU A 140 -0.05 -37.79 3.99
CA LEU A 140 -0.81 -37.16 5.06
C LEU A 140 -1.32 -38.28 5.98
N PRO A 141 -1.24 -38.14 7.31
CA PRO A 141 -1.74 -39.16 8.23
C PRO A 141 -3.24 -39.38 8.02
N ASP A 142 -3.64 -40.65 7.93
CA ASP A 142 -5.03 -41.10 7.86
C ASP A 142 -5.78 -40.66 9.13
N VAL A 143 -6.36 -39.47 9.08
CA VAL A 143 -7.42 -39.08 10.00
C VAL A 143 -8.73 -39.58 9.38
N PRO A 144 -9.47 -40.48 10.05
CA PRO A 144 -10.79 -40.87 9.58
C PRO A 144 -11.74 -39.68 9.75
N VAL A 145 -11.82 -38.85 8.70
CA VAL A 145 -12.80 -37.76 8.63
C VAL A 145 -14.12 -38.39 8.19
N SER A 146 -14.91 -38.78 9.18
CA SER A 146 -16.35 -38.96 9.04
C SER A 146 -17.00 -37.60 8.75
N SER A 147 -16.79 -37.04 7.56
CA SER A 147 -17.42 -35.77 7.15
C SER A 147 -18.76 -36.06 6.45
N PRO A 148 -19.85 -35.40 6.88
CA PRO A 148 -21.14 -35.53 6.23
C PRO A 148 -21.08 -34.85 4.86
N LEU A 149 -21.41 -35.58 3.81
CA LEU A 149 -21.96 -35.08 2.54
C LEU A 149 -21.47 -33.70 2.07
N LEU A 150 -20.17 -33.58 1.76
CA LEU A 150 -19.64 -32.38 1.09
C LEU A 150 -20.11 -32.37 -0.37
N ALA A 151 -21.14 -31.57 -0.65
CA ALA A 151 -21.40 -31.09 -2.00
C ALA A 151 -20.08 -30.54 -2.56
N ARG A 152 -19.69 -31.00 -3.76
CA ARG A 152 -18.47 -30.48 -4.41
C ARG A 152 -18.59 -28.95 -4.45
N PRO A 153 -17.61 -28.20 -3.90
CA PRO A 153 -17.68 -26.75 -3.91
C PRO A 153 -17.89 -26.25 -5.34
N ASP A 154 -18.76 -25.25 -5.48
CA ASP A 154 -19.04 -24.63 -6.76
C ASP A 154 -17.71 -24.19 -7.42
N ARG A 155 -17.65 -24.22 -8.75
CA ARG A 155 -16.47 -23.77 -9.50
C ARG A 155 -16.09 -22.35 -9.09
N ALA A 156 -17.06 -21.48 -8.84
CA ALA A 156 -16.82 -20.11 -8.38
C ALA A 156 -16.09 -20.07 -7.03
N GLU A 157 -16.50 -20.89 -6.07
CA GLU A 157 -15.89 -20.98 -4.75
C GLU A 157 -14.44 -21.48 -4.83
N ARG A 158 -14.19 -22.53 -5.63
CA ARG A 158 -12.83 -23.02 -5.87
C ARG A 158 -11.91 -21.97 -6.49
N LEU A 159 -12.41 -21.19 -7.45
CA LEU A 159 -11.64 -20.10 -8.05
C LEU A 159 -11.35 -18.98 -7.04
N ALA A 160 -12.30 -18.67 -6.15
CA ALA A 160 -12.09 -17.67 -5.10
C ALA A 160 -11.02 -18.10 -4.09
N VAL A 161 -11.03 -19.38 -3.69
CA VAL A 161 -9.99 -19.95 -2.82
C VAL A 161 -8.61 -19.88 -3.48
N LEU A 162 -8.49 -20.32 -4.74
CA LEU A 162 -7.22 -20.26 -5.49
C LEU A 162 -6.72 -18.82 -5.67
N ALA A 163 -7.61 -17.85 -5.93
CA ALA A 163 -7.23 -16.45 -6.02
C ALA A 163 -6.70 -15.93 -4.68
N SER A 164 -7.39 -16.26 -3.59
CA SER A 164 -6.99 -15.93 -2.23
C SER A 164 -5.64 -16.55 -1.85
N GLU A 165 -5.36 -17.79 -2.25
CA GLU A 165 -4.09 -18.47 -1.99
C GLU A 165 -2.93 -17.79 -2.71
N ASN A 166 -3.15 -17.41 -3.97
CA ASN A 166 -2.17 -16.66 -4.75
C ASN A 166 -1.86 -15.30 -4.10
N ASP A 167 -2.88 -14.61 -3.59
CA ASP A 167 -2.68 -13.33 -2.91
C ASP A 167 -1.97 -13.49 -1.56
N LEU A 168 -2.32 -14.52 -0.77
CA LEU A 168 -1.61 -14.82 0.47
C LEU A 168 -0.13 -15.17 0.19
N GLN A 169 0.15 -15.94 -0.87
CA GLN A 169 1.51 -16.26 -1.27
C GLN A 169 2.30 -15.02 -1.71
N ARG A 170 1.69 -14.10 -2.47
CA ARG A 170 2.30 -12.81 -2.83
C ARG A 170 2.62 -11.98 -1.59
N LEU A 171 1.71 -11.92 -0.62
CA LEU A 171 1.93 -11.21 0.64
C LEU A 171 3.08 -11.83 1.44
N ARG A 172 3.18 -13.17 1.50
CA ARG A 172 4.30 -13.85 2.17
C ARG A 172 5.64 -13.49 1.55
N VAL A 173 5.74 -13.54 0.22
CA VAL A 173 6.97 -13.16 -0.49
C VAL A 173 7.31 -11.71 -0.20
N LEU A 174 6.32 -10.81 -0.30
CA LEU A 174 6.50 -9.38 -0.04
C LEU A 174 6.98 -9.11 1.40
N TYR A 175 6.35 -9.72 2.41
CA TYR A 175 6.73 -9.54 3.82
C TYR A 175 8.09 -10.17 4.15
N ASP A 176 8.42 -11.33 3.58
CA ASP A 176 9.74 -11.94 3.72
C ASP A 176 10.83 -11.05 3.10
N GLU A 177 10.58 -10.50 1.90
CA GLU A 177 11.49 -9.58 1.24
C GLU A 177 11.74 -8.32 2.08
N ARG A 178 10.70 -7.74 2.69
CA ARG A 178 10.82 -6.62 3.64
C ARG A 178 11.67 -6.91 4.85
N GLY A 179 11.56 -8.11 5.40
CA GLY A 179 12.36 -8.53 6.54
C GLY A 179 13.87 -8.58 6.24
N LYS A 180 14.27 -8.68 4.97
CA LYS A 180 15.68 -8.81 4.57
C LYS A 180 16.42 -7.47 4.66
N VAL A 181 17.25 -7.33 5.68
CA VAL A 181 18.14 -6.16 5.89
C VAL A 181 18.96 -5.81 4.64
N ALA A 182 19.45 -6.81 3.91
CA ALA A 182 20.24 -6.61 2.69
C ALA A 182 19.41 -5.99 1.56
N LEU A 183 18.17 -6.47 1.34
CA LEU A 183 17.27 -5.93 0.33
C LEU A 183 16.90 -4.48 0.69
N ARG A 184 16.55 -4.22 1.95
CA ARG A 184 16.27 -2.86 2.41
C ARG A 184 17.45 -1.92 2.19
N ARG A 185 18.67 -2.31 2.59
CA ARG A 185 19.88 -1.49 2.34
C ARG A 185 20.10 -1.25 0.84
N ARG A 186 19.81 -2.23 -0.01
CA ARG A 186 19.89 -2.08 -1.47
C ARG A 186 18.83 -1.09 -1.97
N LEU A 187 17.58 -1.21 -1.52
CA LEU A 187 16.49 -0.35 -1.96
C LEU A 187 16.66 1.09 -1.46
N LEU A 188 17.10 1.30 -0.22
CA LEU A 188 17.48 2.63 0.30
C LEU A 188 18.56 3.27 -0.59
N ARG A 189 19.57 2.50 -1.02
CA ARG A 189 20.60 2.99 -1.94
C ARG A 189 20.02 3.34 -3.32
N ILE A 190 19.15 2.48 -3.88
CA ILE A 190 18.49 2.71 -5.18
C ILE A 190 17.58 3.94 -5.11
N GLY A 191 16.83 4.12 -4.02
CA GLY A 191 15.98 5.27 -3.77
C GLY A 191 16.77 6.57 -3.53
N GLY A 192 18.10 6.51 -3.47
CA GLY A 192 18.96 7.66 -3.18
C GLY A 192 18.76 8.18 -1.76
N ALA A 193 18.43 7.32 -0.80
CA ALA A 193 18.35 7.69 0.60
C ALA A 193 19.77 7.96 1.13
N ASP A 194 20.02 9.22 1.47
CA ASP A 194 21.26 9.65 2.11
C ASP A 194 21.37 9.10 3.55
N ASP A 195 22.56 9.23 4.14
CA ASP A 195 22.80 8.79 5.52
C ASP A 195 21.96 9.57 6.54
N ARG A 196 21.48 10.77 6.19
CA ARG A 196 20.55 11.54 7.02
C ARG A 196 19.18 10.88 7.07
N THR A 197 18.63 10.50 5.92
CA THR A 197 17.35 9.79 5.81
C THR A 197 17.41 8.44 6.51
N ARG A 198 18.51 7.70 6.33
CA ARG A 198 18.72 6.43 7.04
C ARG A 198 18.73 6.61 8.56
N ARG A 199 19.51 7.57 9.08
CA ARG A 199 19.55 7.89 10.52
C ARG A 199 18.19 8.31 11.05
N ARG A 200 17.41 9.06 10.25
CA ARG A 200 16.04 9.44 10.62
C ARG A 200 15.12 8.23 10.73
N ILE A 201 15.14 7.31 9.76
CA ILE A 201 14.36 6.08 9.80
C ILE A 201 14.74 5.24 11.02
N GLU A 202 16.03 5.09 11.29
CA GLU A 202 16.53 4.35 12.45
C GLU A 202 16.15 5.00 13.78
N GLY A 203 16.25 6.33 13.88
CA GLY A 203 15.81 7.08 15.06
C GLY A 203 14.31 6.96 15.30
N LEU A 204 13.50 7.07 14.24
CA LEU A 204 12.05 6.91 14.33
C LEU A 204 11.66 5.47 14.72
N ALA A 205 12.37 4.45 14.22
CA ALA A 205 12.16 3.06 14.63
C ALA A 205 12.45 2.82 16.13
N VAL A 206 13.46 3.50 16.69
CA VAL A 206 13.72 3.46 18.14
C VAL A 206 12.54 4.04 18.92
N VAL A 207 12.08 5.24 18.55
CA VAL A 207 10.95 5.90 19.24
C VAL A 207 9.66 5.07 19.13
N VAL A 208 9.36 4.52 17.94
CA VAL A 208 8.21 3.63 17.74
C VAL A 208 8.32 2.37 18.61
N ALA A 209 9.52 1.81 18.77
CA ALA A 209 9.72 0.65 19.65
C ALA A 209 9.46 1.00 21.13
N GLU A 210 9.92 2.15 21.60
CA GLU A 210 9.66 2.62 22.97
C GLU A 210 8.17 2.87 23.21
N ASP A 211 7.49 3.52 22.26
CA ASP A 211 6.04 3.73 22.31
C ASP A 211 5.28 2.40 22.34
N LEU A 212 5.73 1.43 21.55
CA LEU A 212 5.11 0.12 21.48
C LEU A 212 5.25 -0.66 22.79
N GLU A 213 6.40 -0.56 23.45
CA GLU A 213 6.61 -1.14 24.78
C GLU A 213 5.69 -0.49 25.83
N LYS A 214 5.51 0.83 25.79
CA LYS A 214 4.57 1.55 26.67
C LYS A 214 3.12 1.14 26.39
N ALA A 215 2.72 1.14 25.12
CA ALA A 215 1.36 0.77 24.70
C ALA A 215 1.01 -0.69 25.04
N SER A 216 2.01 -1.57 25.12
CA SER A 216 1.82 -2.98 25.50
C SER A 216 1.30 -3.16 26.93
N VAL A 217 1.39 -2.14 27.79
CA VAL A 217 0.94 -2.18 29.19
C VAL A 217 -0.41 -1.47 29.38
N THR A 218 -0.83 -0.61 28.44
CA THR A 218 -2.08 0.17 28.53
C THR A 218 -3.31 -0.57 27.98
N THR A 219 -4.51 -0.14 28.35
CA THR A 219 -5.80 -0.75 27.97
C THR A 219 -6.62 0.02 26.92
N ASP A 220 -6.22 1.23 26.52
CA ASP A 220 -7.10 2.15 25.81
C ASP A 220 -7.18 1.89 24.29
N TYR A 221 -8.24 2.36 23.62
CA TYR A 221 -8.43 2.22 22.16
C TYR A 221 -7.23 2.72 21.33
N ALA A 222 -6.73 3.92 21.67
CA ALA A 222 -5.56 4.50 21.01
C ALA A 222 -4.32 3.60 21.12
N SER A 223 -4.29 2.72 22.13
CA SER A 223 -3.24 1.71 22.25
C SER A 223 -3.37 0.60 21.22
N VAL A 224 -4.57 0.18 20.78
CA VAL A 224 -4.73 -0.89 19.78
C VAL A 224 -4.21 -0.46 18.41
N GLU A 225 -4.57 0.75 17.98
CA GLU A 225 -4.08 1.30 16.72
C GLU A 225 -2.56 1.51 16.79
N ALA A 226 -2.05 2.14 17.86
CA ALA A 226 -0.62 2.33 18.04
C ALA A 226 0.15 1.00 18.10
N LEU A 227 -0.41 -0.02 18.77
CA LEU A 227 0.15 -1.37 18.82
C LEU A 227 0.24 -1.98 17.42
N SER A 228 -0.85 -1.91 16.67
CA SER A 228 -0.97 -2.52 15.35
C SER A 228 -0.06 -1.83 14.32
N LEU A 229 -0.13 -0.51 14.23
CA LEU A 229 0.71 0.26 13.32
C LEU A 229 2.17 0.20 13.72
N GLY A 230 2.49 0.31 15.02
CA GLY A 230 3.86 0.22 15.51
C GLY A 230 4.48 -1.15 15.23
N LEU A 231 3.72 -2.22 15.41
CA LEU A 231 4.15 -3.58 15.07
C LEU A 231 4.46 -3.70 13.57
N ARG A 232 3.55 -3.28 12.70
CA ARG A 232 3.76 -3.27 11.23
C ARG A 232 4.97 -2.41 10.83
N ALA A 233 5.13 -1.24 11.43
CA ALA A 233 6.25 -0.35 11.17
C ALA A 233 7.60 -0.96 11.56
N LEU A 234 7.66 -1.65 12.71
CA LEU A 234 8.86 -2.35 13.14
C LEU A 234 9.16 -3.58 12.27
N LEU A 235 8.15 -4.34 11.85
CA LEU A 235 8.29 -5.44 10.88
C LEU A 235 8.84 -4.93 9.54
N ALA A 236 8.26 -3.84 9.01
CA ALA A 236 8.72 -3.19 7.78
C ALA A 236 10.14 -2.61 7.95
N SER A 237 10.54 -2.23 9.17
CA SER A 237 11.92 -1.86 9.50
C SER A 237 12.87 -3.06 9.66
N GLY A 238 12.43 -4.28 9.38
CA GLY A 238 13.22 -5.50 9.43
C GLY A 238 13.45 -6.06 10.85
N SER A 239 12.68 -5.61 11.84
CA SER A 239 12.65 -6.27 13.16
C SER A 239 11.62 -7.40 13.16
N THR A 240 11.92 -8.54 13.76
CA THR A 240 11.00 -9.68 13.88
C THR A 240 10.90 -10.13 15.33
N THR A 241 10.07 -11.14 15.61
CA THR A 241 9.98 -11.72 16.97
C THR A 241 11.27 -12.43 17.40
N VAL A 242 12.09 -12.86 16.44
CA VAL A 242 13.31 -13.66 16.69
C VAL A 242 14.58 -12.83 16.51
N ARG A 243 14.59 -11.88 15.57
CA ARG A 243 15.81 -11.16 15.14
C ARG A 243 15.55 -9.65 15.04
N GLY A 244 16.63 -8.88 15.07
CA GLY A 244 16.59 -7.42 14.92
C GLY A 244 16.60 -6.65 16.24
N ARG A 245 16.90 -5.35 16.14
CA ARG A 245 17.14 -4.45 17.27
C ARG A 245 15.92 -4.27 18.18
N HIS A 246 14.72 -4.41 17.62
CA HIS A 246 13.46 -4.14 18.32
C HIS A 246 12.64 -5.42 18.58
N SER A 247 13.27 -6.60 18.58
CA SER A 247 12.59 -7.89 18.74
C SER A 247 11.85 -8.05 20.07
N ARG A 248 12.33 -7.39 21.14
CA ARG A 248 11.63 -7.32 22.44
C ARG A 248 10.29 -6.60 22.32
N ALA A 249 10.29 -5.38 21.78
CA ALA A 249 9.08 -4.58 21.56
C ALA A 249 8.06 -5.35 20.68
N VAL A 250 8.51 -5.94 19.58
CA VAL A 250 7.68 -6.77 18.69
C VAL A 250 7.03 -7.95 19.45
N ARG A 251 7.79 -8.67 20.30
CA ARG A 251 7.25 -9.78 21.11
C ARG A 251 6.27 -9.33 22.19
N LEU A 252 6.51 -8.18 22.81
CA LEU A 252 5.61 -7.64 23.83
C LEU A 252 4.28 -7.21 23.19
N ALA A 253 4.36 -6.45 22.09
CA ALA A 253 3.19 -6.01 21.35
C ALA A 253 2.36 -7.17 20.82
N LEU A 254 3.02 -8.17 20.23
CA LEU A 254 2.35 -9.37 19.73
C LEU A 254 1.61 -10.11 20.84
N ARG A 255 2.27 -10.35 21.98
CA ARG A 255 1.62 -11.01 23.13
C ARG A 255 0.44 -10.19 23.67
N ARG A 256 0.58 -8.86 23.69
CA ARG A 256 -0.51 -7.98 24.09
C ARG A 256 -1.68 -8.09 23.12
N LEU A 257 -1.41 -7.99 21.81
CA LEU A 257 -2.41 -8.09 20.75
C LEU A 257 -3.14 -9.44 20.84
N GLU A 258 -2.40 -10.54 20.98
CA GLU A 258 -2.93 -11.89 21.20
C GLU A 258 -3.80 -11.98 22.46
N GLY A 259 -3.47 -11.26 23.53
CA GLY A 259 -4.28 -11.24 24.75
C GLY A 259 -5.59 -10.48 24.62
N ILE A 260 -5.69 -9.51 23.69
CA ILE A 260 -6.86 -8.64 23.55
C ILE A 260 -7.75 -9.00 22.35
N LEU A 261 -7.22 -9.68 21.32
CA LEU A 261 -7.94 -10.02 20.08
C LEU A 261 -9.38 -10.56 20.30
N PRO A 262 -9.64 -11.49 21.23
CA PRO A 262 -11.00 -12.03 21.44
C PRO A 262 -12.02 -10.99 21.91
N ARG A 263 -11.57 -9.85 22.44
CA ARG A 263 -12.41 -8.76 22.98
C ARG A 263 -12.60 -7.62 21.99
N LEU A 264 -11.85 -7.62 20.89
CA LEU A 264 -11.94 -6.56 19.88
C LEU A 264 -13.10 -6.83 18.92
N GLU A 265 -13.68 -5.76 18.40
CA GLU A 265 -14.73 -5.78 17.39
C GLU A 265 -14.50 -4.69 16.33
N GLY A 266 -15.17 -4.82 15.17
CA GLY A 266 -15.20 -3.79 14.13
C GLY A 266 -13.81 -3.29 13.67
N ALA A 267 -13.61 -1.97 13.77
CA ALA A 267 -12.39 -1.30 13.30
C ALA A 267 -11.13 -1.69 14.08
N GLU A 268 -11.25 -1.95 15.38
CA GLU A 268 -10.11 -2.35 16.23
C GLU A 268 -9.64 -3.74 15.85
N LEU A 269 -10.60 -4.67 15.71
CA LEU A 269 -10.32 -6.04 15.35
C LEU A 269 -9.66 -6.13 13.98
N THR A 270 -10.18 -5.42 12.98
CA THR A 270 -9.61 -5.41 11.62
C THR A 270 -8.18 -4.88 11.59
N THR A 271 -7.93 -3.76 12.26
CA THR A 271 -6.59 -3.17 12.35
C THR A 271 -5.61 -4.13 13.05
N ALA A 272 -6.05 -4.76 14.15
CA ALA A 272 -5.25 -5.74 14.87
C ALA A 272 -4.97 -7.00 14.04
N LEU A 273 -5.99 -7.55 13.36
CA LEU A 273 -5.84 -8.73 12.50
C LEU A 273 -4.93 -8.46 11.30
N ALA A 274 -4.92 -7.24 10.75
CA ALA A 274 -3.99 -6.88 9.68
C ALA A 274 -2.54 -6.89 10.17
N ALA A 275 -2.27 -6.33 11.36
CA ALA A 275 -0.94 -6.44 11.97
C ALA A 275 -0.57 -7.90 12.30
N TYR A 276 -1.54 -8.70 12.77
CA TYR A 276 -1.34 -10.11 13.07
C TYR A 276 -1.03 -10.94 11.82
N LEU A 277 -1.67 -10.65 10.69
CA LEU A 277 -1.39 -11.26 9.39
C LEU A 277 0.06 -11.00 8.95
N GLU A 278 0.58 -9.78 9.11
CA GLU A 278 1.98 -9.47 8.79
C GLU A 278 2.94 -10.32 9.65
N VAL A 279 2.68 -10.42 10.96
CA VAL A 279 3.48 -11.26 11.86
C VAL A 279 3.40 -12.74 11.46
N ALA A 280 2.20 -13.25 11.20
CA ALA A 280 2.00 -14.66 10.86
C ALA A 280 2.75 -15.03 9.57
N ASN A 281 2.77 -14.13 8.58
CA ASN A 281 3.51 -14.34 7.34
C ASN A 281 5.03 -14.29 7.51
N VAL A 282 5.55 -13.48 8.43
CA VAL A 282 7.00 -13.38 8.71
C VAL A 282 7.49 -14.52 9.60
N THR A 283 6.67 -14.96 10.57
CA THR A 283 7.11 -15.88 11.62
C THR A 283 6.75 -17.35 11.35
N GLY A 284 5.75 -17.60 10.50
CA GLY A 284 5.21 -18.95 10.27
C GLY A 284 4.59 -19.59 11.52
N GLY A 285 4.14 -20.85 11.38
CA GLY A 285 3.64 -21.69 12.47
C GLY A 285 2.17 -21.46 12.85
N GLY A 286 1.80 -21.92 14.06
CA GLY A 286 0.44 -22.03 14.63
C GLY A 286 -0.40 -20.74 14.77
N ARG A 287 0.09 -19.62 14.21
CA ARG A 287 -0.59 -18.31 14.26
C ARG A 287 -1.62 -18.15 13.15
N LEU A 288 -1.49 -18.88 12.05
CA LEU A 288 -2.44 -18.80 10.94
C LEU A 288 -3.80 -19.41 11.33
N GLU A 289 -3.80 -20.44 12.16
CA GLU A 289 -4.99 -21.09 12.71
C GLU A 289 -5.75 -20.12 13.63
N ARG A 290 -5.01 -19.38 14.47
CA ARG A 290 -5.60 -18.35 15.32
C ARG A 290 -6.14 -17.18 14.51
N LEU A 291 -5.39 -16.73 13.50
CA LEU A 291 -5.83 -15.68 12.57
C LEU A 291 -7.11 -16.12 11.85
N SER A 292 -7.15 -17.36 11.37
CA SER A 292 -8.32 -17.97 10.75
C SER A 292 -9.53 -17.92 11.68
N ALA A 293 -9.40 -18.39 12.93
CA ALA A 293 -10.50 -18.39 13.89
C ALA A 293 -11.08 -16.99 14.17
N GLU A 294 -10.22 -15.99 14.39
CA GLU A 294 -10.67 -14.61 14.63
C GLU A 294 -11.24 -13.95 13.37
N LEU A 295 -10.71 -14.29 12.18
CA LEU A 295 -11.22 -13.78 10.91
C LEU A 295 -12.57 -14.41 10.57
N THR A 296 -12.78 -15.70 10.85
CA THR A 296 -14.09 -16.36 10.76
C THR A 296 -15.09 -15.65 11.66
N ARG A 297 -14.74 -15.40 12.94
CA ARG A 297 -15.62 -14.65 13.86
C ARG A 297 -15.99 -13.27 13.32
N LEU A 298 -15.03 -12.53 12.78
CA LEU A 298 -15.28 -11.24 12.14
C LEU A 298 -16.23 -11.40 10.95
N VAL A 299 -15.97 -12.35 10.04
CA VAL A 299 -16.77 -12.51 8.82
C VAL A 299 -18.19 -12.97 9.13
N GLU A 300 -18.37 -13.98 9.98
CA GLU A 300 -19.68 -14.50 10.37
C GLU A 300 -20.52 -13.44 11.06
N SER A 301 -19.94 -12.69 12.02
CA SER A 301 -20.67 -11.61 12.71
C SER A 301 -21.15 -10.54 11.74
N GLN A 302 -20.32 -10.12 10.78
CA GLN A 302 -20.65 -9.08 9.81
C GLN A 302 -21.62 -9.58 8.72
N ALA A 303 -21.43 -10.82 8.25
CA ALA A 303 -22.33 -11.46 7.28
C ALA A 303 -23.72 -11.68 7.89
N HIS A 304 -23.79 -12.14 9.14
CA HIS A 304 -25.06 -12.29 9.87
C HIS A 304 -25.80 -10.95 9.99
N LEU A 305 -25.09 -9.88 10.36
CA LEU A 305 -25.67 -8.52 10.43
C LEU A 305 -26.14 -8.02 9.05
N LEU A 306 -25.40 -8.30 7.99
CA LEU A 306 -25.80 -7.97 6.61
C LEU A 306 -27.08 -8.70 6.19
N VAL A 307 -27.14 -10.01 6.42
CA VAL A 307 -28.29 -10.85 6.04
C VAL A 307 -29.53 -10.47 6.86
N THR A 308 -29.40 -10.34 8.17
CA THR A 308 -30.53 -9.95 9.05
C THR A 308 -31.04 -8.57 8.66
N THR A 309 -30.16 -7.60 8.42
CA THR A 309 -30.58 -6.25 7.98
C THR A 309 -31.23 -6.29 6.60
N ALA A 310 -30.71 -7.06 5.65
CA ALA A 310 -31.27 -7.20 4.30
C ALA A 310 -32.62 -7.93 4.26
N VAL A 311 -32.84 -8.91 5.15
CA VAL A 311 -34.10 -9.67 5.25
C VAL A 311 -35.17 -8.90 6.02
N LEU A 312 -34.77 -8.19 7.09
CA LEU A 312 -35.70 -7.45 7.93
C LEU A 312 -36.10 -6.11 7.31
N ALA A 313 -35.23 -5.45 6.53
CA ALA A 313 -35.54 -4.15 5.94
C ALA A 313 -36.77 -4.18 5.00
N PRO A 314 -36.92 -5.12 4.04
CA PRO A 314 -38.10 -5.19 3.18
C PRO A 314 -39.39 -5.44 3.97
N ARG A 315 -39.37 -6.38 4.92
CA ARG A 315 -40.55 -6.73 5.74
C ARG A 315 -40.98 -5.59 6.65
N ALA A 316 -40.01 -4.83 7.16
CA ALA A 316 -40.29 -3.68 8.00
C ALA A 316 -40.72 -2.45 7.20
N ILE A 317 -40.23 -2.28 5.96
CA ILE A 317 -40.75 -1.29 5.01
C ILE A 317 -42.19 -1.63 4.64
N GLU A 318 -42.51 -2.89 4.33
CA GLU A 318 -43.88 -3.35 4.08
C GLU A 318 -44.78 -3.10 5.30
N ALA A 319 -44.32 -3.41 6.51
CA ALA A 319 -45.09 -3.17 7.73
C ALA A 319 -45.20 -1.68 8.12
N SER A 320 -44.18 -0.85 7.84
CA SER A 320 -44.20 0.60 8.14
C SER A 320 -45.03 1.37 7.13
N VAL A 321 -44.99 1.02 5.84
CA VAL A 321 -45.88 1.60 4.82
C VAL A 321 -47.36 1.40 5.18
N ILE A 322 -47.68 0.32 5.90
CA ILE A 322 -49.04 0.02 6.34
C ILE A 322 -49.42 0.75 7.64
N ASN A 323 -48.50 0.90 8.61
CA ASN A 323 -48.87 1.37 9.96
C ASN A 323 -48.31 2.75 10.35
N HIS A 324 -47.11 3.12 9.90
CA HIS A 324 -46.50 4.43 10.15
C HIS A 324 -45.39 4.66 9.12
N PRO A 325 -45.50 5.61 8.18
CA PRO A 325 -44.48 5.83 7.16
C PRO A 325 -43.23 6.43 7.78
N GLU A 326 -42.38 5.58 8.39
CA GLU A 326 -41.00 5.96 8.67
C GLU A 326 -40.33 6.23 7.31
N PRO A 327 -39.81 7.44 7.09
CA PRO A 327 -39.25 7.78 5.80
C PRO A 327 -37.99 6.95 5.54
N VAL A 328 -37.79 6.54 4.28
CA VAL A 328 -36.73 5.61 3.79
C VAL A 328 -35.33 5.93 4.32
N HIS A 329 -35.04 7.19 4.62
CA HIS A 329 -33.77 7.63 5.20
C HIS A 329 -33.52 7.16 6.65
N VAL A 330 -34.56 6.78 7.41
CA VAL A 330 -34.43 6.19 8.76
C VAL A 330 -33.92 4.75 8.66
N TRP A 331 -34.39 4.01 7.67
CA TRP A 331 -33.93 2.64 7.38
C TRP A 331 -32.49 2.60 6.86
N ALA A 332 -32.12 3.53 5.98
CA ALA A 332 -30.73 3.70 5.55
C ALA A 332 -29.81 3.97 6.76
N ARG A 333 -30.22 4.85 7.68
CA ARG A 333 -29.47 5.12 8.93
C ARG A 333 -29.39 3.91 9.87
N ARG A 334 -30.44 3.09 9.97
CA ARG A 334 -30.38 1.83 10.75
C ARG A 334 -29.44 0.81 10.12
N ARG A 335 -29.41 0.70 8.79
CA ARG A 335 -28.47 -0.16 8.05
C ARG A 335 -27.01 0.29 8.23
N GLU A 336 -26.75 1.59 8.22
CA GLU A 336 -25.44 2.18 8.54
C GLU A 336 -25.02 1.95 9.99
N ALA A 337 -25.97 1.99 10.94
CA ALA A 337 -25.69 1.76 12.36
C ALA A 337 -25.40 0.29 12.70
N ALA A 338 -25.98 -0.64 11.94
CA ALA A 338 -25.97 -2.08 12.21
C ALA A 338 -24.62 -2.76 11.99
N LEU A 339 -23.77 -2.23 11.09
CA LEU A 339 -22.45 -2.78 10.82
C LEU A 339 -21.38 -1.87 11.43
N PRO A 340 -20.68 -2.29 12.49
CA PRO A 340 -19.61 -1.49 13.10
C PRO A 340 -18.59 -0.96 12.09
N MET A 341 -18.30 -1.72 11.03
CA MET A 341 -17.39 -1.31 9.97
C MET A 341 -18.02 -0.31 8.98
N ASN A 342 -19.32 -0.32 8.74
CA ASN A 342 -19.96 0.59 7.76
C ASN A 342 -20.50 1.88 8.40
N ARG A 343 -20.11 2.15 9.65
CA ARG A 343 -20.41 3.43 10.28
C ARG A 343 -19.60 4.53 9.61
N TRP A 344 -20.22 5.67 9.36
CA TRP A 344 -19.53 6.88 8.86
C TRP A 344 -18.34 7.32 9.74
N ALA A 345 -18.33 6.99 11.03
CA ALA A 345 -17.19 7.28 11.91
C ALA A 345 -16.03 6.26 11.80
N CYS A 346 -16.20 5.16 11.06
CA CYS A 346 -15.18 4.12 10.93
C CYS A 346 -13.93 4.70 10.24
N PRO A 347 -12.73 4.51 10.81
CA PRO A 347 -11.50 4.93 10.17
C PRO A 347 -11.32 4.24 8.81
N LEU A 348 -11.08 5.00 7.75
CA LEU A 348 -10.82 4.44 6.40
C LEU A 348 -9.60 3.50 6.39
N GLY A 349 -8.66 3.72 7.31
CA GLY A 349 -7.58 2.79 7.67
C GLY A 349 -8.04 1.36 7.93
N ALA A 350 -9.01 1.21 8.82
CA ALA A 350 -9.54 -0.09 9.20
C ALA A 350 -10.31 -0.74 8.06
N LEU A 351 -10.99 0.04 7.21
CA LEU A 351 -11.69 -0.47 6.02
C LEU A 351 -10.72 -1.01 4.97
N ALA A 352 -9.61 -0.31 4.75
CA ALA A 352 -8.53 -0.77 3.89
C ALA A 352 -7.94 -2.08 4.42
N ASP A 353 -7.62 -2.14 5.71
CA ASP A 353 -7.11 -3.36 6.35
C ASP A 353 -8.12 -4.53 6.27
N ALA A 354 -9.42 -4.26 6.47
CA ALA A 354 -10.50 -5.23 6.32
C ALA A 354 -10.57 -5.79 4.89
N GLY A 355 -10.50 -4.93 3.87
CA GLY A 355 -10.54 -5.37 2.48
C GLY A 355 -9.39 -6.31 2.10
N LEU A 356 -8.19 -6.07 2.66
CA LEU A 356 -7.04 -6.95 2.48
C LEU A 356 -7.25 -8.30 3.16
N LEU A 357 -7.71 -8.29 4.41
CA LEU A 357 -8.01 -9.50 5.19
C LEU A 357 -9.08 -10.35 4.51
N LEU A 358 -10.19 -9.75 4.08
CA LEU A 358 -11.29 -10.44 3.42
C LEU A 358 -10.89 -11.04 2.08
N ARG A 359 -9.93 -10.43 1.37
CA ARG A 359 -9.39 -10.98 0.12
C ARG A 359 -8.59 -12.26 0.35
N VAL A 360 -7.90 -12.38 1.48
CA VAL A 360 -7.08 -13.57 1.81
C VAL A 360 -7.78 -14.57 2.74
N ALA A 361 -8.96 -14.22 3.24
CA ALA A 361 -9.75 -15.04 4.17
C ALA A 361 -10.04 -16.46 3.64
N PRO A 362 -10.40 -16.65 2.35
CA PRO A 362 -10.67 -17.99 1.83
C PRO A 362 -9.49 -18.96 1.94
N ALA A 363 -8.26 -18.48 1.70
CA ALA A 363 -7.04 -19.26 1.86
C ALA A 363 -6.72 -19.64 3.32
N LEU A 364 -7.39 -18.97 4.27
CA LEU A 364 -7.32 -19.27 5.69
C LEU A 364 -8.50 -20.14 6.16
N GLY A 365 -9.33 -20.65 5.25
CA GLY A 365 -10.47 -21.52 5.57
C GLY A 365 -11.76 -20.79 5.92
N VAL A 366 -11.82 -19.47 5.73
CA VAL A 366 -13.06 -18.69 5.89
C VAL A 366 -13.96 -18.87 4.67
N SER A 367 -15.28 -18.87 4.86
CA SER A 367 -16.26 -18.95 3.77
C SER A 367 -16.02 -17.86 2.70
N ALA A 368 -15.71 -18.29 1.48
CA ALA A 368 -15.45 -17.36 0.38
C ALA A 368 -16.67 -16.50 0.03
N ARG A 369 -17.86 -17.08 0.16
CA ARG A 369 -19.12 -16.38 -0.09
C ARG A 369 -19.36 -15.27 0.94
N GLU A 370 -19.18 -15.56 2.22
CA GLU A 370 -19.42 -14.58 3.29
C GLU A 370 -18.35 -13.50 3.28
N ALA A 371 -17.08 -13.87 3.05
CA ALA A 371 -16.00 -12.91 2.89
C ALA A 371 -16.29 -11.95 1.72
N ALA A 372 -16.74 -12.47 0.57
CA ALA A 372 -17.12 -11.63 -0.57
C ALA A 372 -18.32 -10.73 -0.27
N LEU A 373 -19.34 -11.22 0.44
CA LEU A 373 -20.50 -10.44 0.85
C LEU A 373 -20.10 -9.23 1.72
N VAL A 374 -19.30 -9.48 2.77
CA VAL A 374 -18.82 -8.42 3.67
C VAL A 374 -17.92 -7.45 2.90
N ARG A 375 -17.04 -7.96 2.04
CA ARG A 375 -16.12 -7.14 1.26
C ARG A 375 -16.83 -6.20 0.28
N ASN A 376 -17.88 -6.68 -0.39
CA ASN A 376 -18.69 -5.85 -1.28
C ASN A 376 -19.42 -4.76 -0.49
N ALA A 377 -19.94 -5.07 0.70
CA ALA A 377 -20.60 -4.06 1.53
C ALA A 377 -19.65 -2.94 1.99
N ILE A 378 -18.38 -3.27 2.30
CA ILE A 378 -17.36 -2.27 2.62
C ILE A 378 -17.00 -1.45 1.37
N TYR A 379 -16.89 -2.10 0.21
CA TYR A 379 -16.60 -1.42 -1.05
C TYR A 379 -17.70 -0.39 -1.40
N ASP A 380 -18.97 -0.78 -1.28
CA ASP A 380 -20.11 0.12 -1.50
C ASP A 380 -20.07 1.32 -0.54
N HIS A 381 -19.73 1.08 0.73
CA HIS A 381 -19.58 2.14 1.72
C HIS A 381 -18.44 3.11 1.35
N LEU A 382 -17.28 2.62 0.90
CA LEU A 382 -16.18 3.46 0.43
C LEU A 382 -16.58 4.28 -0.81
N HIS A 383 -17.34 3.68 -1.73
CA HIS A 383 -17.87 4.38 -2.89
C HIS A 383 -18.84 5.51 -2.51
N GLU A 384 -19.65 5.28 -1.48
CA GLU A 384 -20.56 6.29 -0.92
C GLU A 384 -19.82 7.41 -0.19
N VAL A 385 -18.79 7.09 0.59
CA VAL A 385 -17.90 8.09 1.22
C VAL A 385 -17.28 8.98 0.14
N ARG A 386 -16.74 8.36 -0.91
CA ARG A 386 -16.14 9.07 -2.05
C ARG A 386 -17.12 10.04 -2.72
N SER A 387 -18.37 9.64 -2.92
CA SER A 387 -19.36 10.47 -3.62
C SER A 387 -19.88 11.63 -2.76
N LYS A 388 -19.99 11.43 -1.45
CA LYS A 388 -20.52 12.45 -0.51
C LYS A 388 -19.46 13.42 0.01
N GLU A 389 -18.18 13.04 0.05
CA GLU A 389 -17.10 13.83 0.65
C GLU A 389 -15.93 14.07 -0.32
N PRO A 390 -16.06 14.96 -1.33
CA PRO A 390 -15.06 15.16 -2.39
C PRO A 390 -13.72 15.82 -1.94
N GLY A 391 -13.43 15.86 -0.63
CA GLY A 391 -12.19 16.42 -0.07
C GLY A 391 -11.15 15.37 0.31
N SER A 392 -10.38 15.66 1.36
CA SER A 392 -9.33 14.76 1.89
C SER A 392 -9.84 13.36 2.19
N ARG A 393 -11.08 13.25 2.68
CA ARG A 393 -11.70 11.99 3.04
C ARG A 393 -12.11 11.15 1.82
N GLY A 394 -12.62 11.77 0.75
CA GLY A 394 -12.87 11.09 -0.53
C GLY A 394 -11.57 10.59 -1.18
N VAL A 395 -10.50 11.37 -1.11
CA VAL A 395 -9.16 10.95 -1.59
C VAL A 395 -8.63 9.77 -0.76
N ALA A 396 -8.83 9.77 0.56
CA ALA A 396 -8.48 8.65 1.41
C ALA A 396 -9.31 7.39 1.10
N ALA A 397 -10.59 7.55 0.73
CA ALA A 397 -11.44 6.45 0.27
C ALA A 397 -10.93 5.88 -1.06
N ASP A 398 -10.54 6.71 -2.02
CA ASP A 398 -9.89 6.27 -3.27
C ASP A 398 -8.59 5.48 -2.98
N ALA A 399 -7.77 5.92 -2.02
CA ALA A 399 -6.56 5.22 -1.62
C ALA A 399 -6.86 3.85 -0.99
N ALA A 400 -7.86 3.76 -0.12
CA ALA A 400 -8.32 2.51 0.47
C ALA A 400 -8.87 1.53 -0.59
N MET A 401 -9.69 2.03 -1.53
CA MET A 401 -10.21 1.25 -2.65
C MET A 401 -9.09 0.72 -3.54
N LEU A 402 -8.11 1.57 -3.90
CA LEU A 402 -6.98 1.16 -4.74
C LEU A 402 -6.12 0.09 -4.06
N PHE A 403 -5.89 0.22 -2.74
CA PHE A 403 -5.05 -0.69 -1.98
C PHE A 403 -5.68 -2.09 -1.82
N SER A 404 -6.94 -2.14 -1.39
CA SER A 404 -7.56 -3.40 -0.94
C SER A 404 -8.71 -3.91 -1.79
N PHE A 405 -9.20 -3.12 -2.74
CA PHE A 405 -10.38 -3.41 -3.57
C PHE A 405 -10.12 -3.17 -5.07
N SER A 406 -8.86 -3.22 -5.50
CA SER A 406 -8.48 -2.93 -6.89
C SER A 406 -8.96 -3.95 -7.93
N ASP A 407 -9.42 -5.12 -7.50
CA ASP A 407 -10.13 -6.13 -8.31
C ASP A 407 -11.63 -5.84 -8.44
N LEU A 408 -12.20 -4.96 -7.60
CA LEU A 408 -13.59 -4.51 -7.66
C LEU A 408 -13.73 -3.10 -8.25
N ALA A 409 -12.63 -2.37 -8.38
CA ALA A 409 -12.59 -0.99 -8.84
C ALA A 409 -11.87 -0.84 -10.19
N ASP A 410 -12.18 0.24 -10.91
CA ASP A 410 -11.35 0.69 -12.02
C ASP A 410 -10.01 1.22 -11.48
N ARG A 411 -9.02 0.34 -11.48
CA ARG A 411 -7.68 0.61 -10.96
C ARG A 411 -7.01 1.78 -11.67
N ASP A 412 -7.20 1.93 -12.97
CA ASP A 412 -6.52 2.95 -13.76
C ASP A 412 -7.17 4.31 -13.54
N ALA A 413 -8.51 4.36 -13.41
CA ALA A 413 -9.21 5.56 -13.01
C ALA A 413 -8.82 6.02 -11.59
N LEU A 414 -8.80 5.10 -10.61
CA LEU A 414 -8.37 5.41 -9.24
C LEU A 414 -6.92 5.94 -9.21
N ARG A 415 -6.02 5.29 -9.98
CA ARG A 415 -4.63 5.76 -10.10
C ARG A 415 -4.54 7.13 -10.74
N ALA A 416 -5.28 7.40 -11.80
CA ALA A 416 -5.27 8.69 -12.47
C ALA A 416 -5.76 9.81 -11.52
N ASN A 417 -6.86 9.56 -10.80
CA ASN A 417 -7.39 10.48 -9.79
C ASN A 417 -6.35 10.74 -8.69
N LEU A 418 -5.83 9.68 -8.08
CA LEU A 418 -4.82 9.77 -7.03
C LEU A 418 -3.50 10.38 -7.50
N HIS A 419 -3.13 10.22 -8.78
CA HIS A 419 -1.93 10.86 -9.33
C HIS A 419 -2.05 12.39 -9.38
N GLY A 420 -3.27 12.91 -9.60
CA GLY A 420 -3.55 14.35 -9.46
C GLY A 420 -3.28 14.85 -8.05
N HIS A 421 -3.61 14.04 -7.03
CA HIS A 421 -3.42 14.37 -5.62
C HIS A 421 -2.01 14.02 -5.08
N ALA A 422 -1.31 13.08 -5.71
CA ALA A 422 0.04 12.63 -5.36
C ALA A 422 1.09 13.76 -5.37
N LEU A 423 0.80 14.86 -6.07
CA LEU A 423 1.64 16.06 -6.13
C LEU A 423 1.37 17.06 -5.00
N GLN A 424 0.31 16.83 -4.20
CA GLN A 424 -0.10 17.70 -3.10
C GLN A 424 -0.39 16.85 -1.85
N PRO A 425 0.67 16.33 -1.18
CA PRO A 425 0.51 15.49 0.01
C PRO A 425 -0.27 16.16 1.15
N ASP A 426 -0.27 17.50 1.18
CA ASP A 426 -1.02 18.28 2.15
C ASP A 426 -2.55 18.10 1.99
N LEU A 427 -3.03 17.71 0.79
CA LEU A 427 -4.44 17.39 0.53
C LEU A 427 -4.90 16.09 1.20
N PHE A 428 -3.99 15.21 1.63
CA PHE A 428 -4.37 14.06 2.46
C PHE A 428 -4.76 14.48 3.88
N GLY A 429 -4.86 15.78 4.18
CA GLY A 429 -5.43 16.29 5.42
C GLY A 429 -4.68 15.87 6.67
N ARG A 430 -3.37 15.59 6.53
CA ARG A 430 -2.52 14.96 7.56
C ARG A 430 -2.91 13.53 7.94
N ASP A 431 -3.78 12.85 7.19
CA ASP A 431 -4.07 11.43 7.40
C ASP A 431 -2.91 10.57 6.87
N ILE A 432 -1.99 10.27 7.78
CA ILE A 432 -0.82 9.45 7.51
C ILE A 432 -1.15 8.06 6.96
N ARG A 433 -2.35 7.54 7.27
CA ARG A 433 -2.81 6.21 6.83
C ARG A 433 -3.14 6.21 5.35
N ALA A 434 -3.87 7.24 4.89
CA ALA A 434 -4.15 7.42 3.47
C ALA A 434 -2.86 7.55 2.63
N VAL A 435 -1.88 8.29 3.16
CA VAL A 435 -0.55 8.41 2.52
C VAL A 435 0.19 7.08 2.48
N HIS A 436 0.11 6.27 3.54
CA HIS A 436 0.68 4.91 3.58
C HIS A 436 0.05 4.00 2.52
N PHE A 437 -1.28 3.93 2.42
CA PHE A 437 -1.95 3.09 1.41
C PHE A 437 -1.68 3.54 -0.01
N LEU A 438 -1.61 4.85 -0.23
CA LEU A 438 -1.23 5.40 -1.51
C LEU A 438 0.21 5.02 -1.87
N ALA A 439 1.14 5.17 -0.92
CA ALA A 439 2.53 4.79 -1.11
C ALA A 439 2.69 3.30 -1.42
N TRP A 440 1.84 2.46 -0.85
CA TRP A 440 1.81 1.03 -1.17
C TRP A 440 1.29 0.74 -2.58
N SER A 441 0.26 1.47 -3.00
CA SER A 441 -0.51 1.15 -4.21
C SER A 441 0.13 1.66 -5.50
N ILE A 442 0.97 2.69 -5.38
CA ILE A 442 1.72 3.24 -6.52
C ILE A 442 3.00 2.43 -6.71
N PHE A 443 2.91 1.44 -7.59
CA PHE A 443 4.08 0.75 -8.13
C PHE A 443 4.99 1.75 -8.89
N PRO A 444 6.33 1.60 -8.89
CA PRO A 444 7.20 2.48 -9.66
C PRO A 444 6.80 2.47 -11.15
N GLY A 445 6.35 3.62 -11.64
CA GLY A 445 5.91 3.88 -13.01
C GLY A 445 6.11 5.34 -13.41
N ALA A 446 5.51 5.76 -14.53
CA ALA A 446 5.55 7.17 -14.95
C ALA A 446 5.01 8.08 -13.82
N GLY A 447 5.78 9.11 -13.46
CA GLY A 447 5.41 10.03 -12.38
C GLY A 447 5.82 9.59 -10.96
N TRP A 448 6.39 8.39 -10.78
CA TRP A 448 6.90 7.91 -9.48
C TRP A 448 7.91 8.87 -8.83
N ALA A 449 8.84 9.44 -9.61
CA ALA A 449 9.83 10.37 -9.09
C ALA A 449 9.19 11.61 -8.44
N ARG A 450 8.11 12.14 -9.05
CA ARG A 450 7.38 13.28 -8.50
C ARG A 450 6.58 12.91 -7.26
N PHE A 451 5.93 11.75 -7.28
CA PHE A 451 5.24 11.23 -6.08
C PHE A 451 6.21 11.02 -4.92
N ASN A 452 7.39 10.44 -5.17
CA ASN A 452 8.43 10.26 -4.17
C ASN A 452 8.92 11.61 -3.62
N GLN A 453 9.09 12.63 -4.46
CA GLN A 453 9.39 13.99 -4.02
C GLN A 453 8.29 14.55 -3.10
N GLY A 454 7.02 14.32 -3.44
CA GLY A 454 5.88 14.65 -2.59
C GLY A 454 5.96 13.95 -1.23
N LEU A 455 6.19 12.64 -1.20
CA LEU A 455 6.31 11.87 0.05
C LEU A 455 7.50 12.32 0.91
N ARG A 456 8.63 12.70 0.29
CA ARG A 456 9.78 13.29 1.00
C ARG A 456 9.42 14.63 1.64
N TYR A 457 8.76 15.51 0.89
CA TYR A 457 8.30 16.80 1.39
C TYR A 457 7.31 16.60 2.54
N PHE A 458 6.32 15.73 2.36
CA PHE A 458 5.38 15.36 3.40
C PHE A 458 6.08 14.87 4.65
N ALA A 459 6.95 13.85 4.52
CA ALA A 459 7.66 13.30 5.66
C ALA A 459 8.56 14.33 6.35
N ALA A 460 9.15 15.29 5.62
CA ALA A 460 9.97 16.35 6.20
C ALA A 460 9.15 17.37 7.02
N ASN A 461 7.90 17.62 6.64
CA ASN A 461 7.05 18.66 7.25
C ASN A 461 5.97 18.11 8.18
N TYR A 462 5.70 16.80 8.15
CA TYR A 462 4.72 16.16 9.01
C TYR A 462 5.19 16.22 10.48
N ARG A 463 4.31 16.73 11.35
CA ARG A 463 4.50 16.75 12.79
C ARG A 463 3.66 15.66 13.42
N ASP A 464 4.32 14.58 13.80
CA ASP A 464 3.72 13.49 14.56
C ASP A 464 3.41 13.94 15.99
N GLN A 465 2.21 13.63 16.47
CA GLN A 465 1.73 13.97 17.81
C GLN A 465 1.46 12.71 18.61
N THR A 466 1.00 11.65 17.93
CA THR A 466 0.62 10.39 18.56
C THR A 466 1.58 9.25 18.21
N PRO A 467 1.64 8.18 19.04
CA PRO A 467 2.36 6.95 18.71
C PRO A 467 1.94 6.33 17.37
N ALA A 468 0.63 6.35 17.06
CA ALA A 468 0.09 5.85 15.80
C ALA A 468 0.60 6.66 14.60
N GLU A 469 0.66 7.99 14.72
CA GLU A 469 1.21 8.87 13.68
C GLU A 469 2.71 8.66 13.47
N ARG A 470 3.48 8.43 14.54
CA ARG A 470 4.91 8.06 14.42
C ARG A 470 5.12 6.76 13.66
N ALA A 471 4.33 5.74 14.00
CA ALA A 471 4.36 4.47 13.30
C ALA A 471 3.96 4.60 11.83
N GLY A 472 2.90 5.37 11.54
CA GLY A 472 2.50 5.71 10.18
C GLY A 472 3.59 6.46 9.40
N LEU A 473 4.25 7.43 10.03
CA LEU A 473 5.36 8.17 9.42
C LEU A 473 6.54 7.26 9.10
N LEU A 474 6.85 6.29 9.97
CA LEU A 474 7.87 5.29 9.71
C LEU A 474 7.51 4.41 8.51
N LEU A 475 6.26 3.94 8.43
CA LEU A 475 5.77 3.17 7.30
C LEU A 475 5.87 3.95 5.97
N VAL A 476 5.42 5.21 5.96
CA VAL A 476 5.55 6.09 4.78
C VAL A 476 7.01 6.27 4.38
N GLN A 477 7.91 6.53 5.35
CA GLN A 477 9.34 6.69 5.07
C GLN A 477 9.99 5.44 4.48
N LEU A 478 9.61 4.25 4.98
CA LEU A 478 10.11 2.99 4.46
C LEU A 478 9.66 2.75 3.01
N LEU A 479 8.40 3.09 2.68
CA LEU A 479 7.85 2.84 1.34
C LEU A 479 8.44 3.73 0.24
N TYR A 480 8.66 5.04 0.47
CA TYR A 480 9.20 5.90 -0.60
C TYR A 480 10.71 5.80 -0.77
N THR A 481 11.43 5.41 0.29
CA THR A 481 12.88 5.18 0.22
C THR A 481 13.20 3.82 -0.40
N ALA A 482 12.24 2.90 -0.41
CA ALA A 482 12.38 1.56 -0.96
C ALA A 482 11.08 1.09 -1.65
N PRO A 483 10.71 1.68 -2.81
CA PRO A 483 9.52 1.27 -3.55
C PRO A 483 9.56 -0.20 -3.95
N GLY A 484 8.44 -0.88 -3.76
CA GLY A 484 8.31 -2.31 -4.06
C GLY A 484 8.79 -3.22 -2.95
N LEU A 485 9.20 -2.66 -1.79
CA LEU A 485 9.07 -3.39 -0.54
C LEU A 485 7.62 -3.72 -0.32
#